data_AF-A0A1J3D5L8-F1
#
_entry.id   AF-A0A1J3D5L8-F1
#
_cell.length_a   1.000
_cell.length_b   1.000
_cell.length_c   1.000
_cell.angle_alpha   90.00
_cell.angle_beta   90.00
_cell.angle_gamma   90.00
#
_symmetry.space_group_name_H-M   'P 1'
#
loop_
_entity.id
_entity.type
_entity.pdbx_description
1 polymer ?
#
loop_
_entity_poly.entity_id
_entity_poly.type
_entity_poly.pdbx_seq_one_letter_code
_entity_poly.pdbx_strand_id
1 'polypeptide(L)'
;YIYIAAHIANLLSTEPTDVKVGIGGFSMGAAIALYSTTCYALGRYGTGHPYTINLRATVGLSGWLPGWRSLRSKIESSNEAARRAASIPVILAHGTSDDVVPYRFGEKSALSLAMAGFRQVMFKSHEGLGHYTVPREMDEVVHWLASRLGLEGSR
;
A
#
# COMPACT_ATOMS: atom_id res chain seq x y z
N TYR A 1 -2.96 -11.92 -8.09
CA TYR A 1 -2.97 -11.13 -6.83
C TYR A 1 -3.27 -11.98 -5.60
N ILE A 2 -4.40 -12.69 -5.51
CA ILE A 2 -4.81 -13.45 -4.29
C ILE A 2 -3.72 -14.41 -3.78
N TYR A 3 -3.24 -15.35 -4.61
CA TYR A 3 -2.26 -16.35 -4.17
C TYR A 3 -0.95 -15.73 -3.66
N ILE A 4 -0.45 -14.70 -4.34
CA ILE A 4 0.79 -14.03 -3.94
C ILE A 4 0.58 -13.23 -2.64
N ALA A 5 -0.56 -12.54 -2.50
CA ALA A 5 -0.90 -11.83 -1.26
C ALA A 5 -1.09 -12.78 -0.07
N ALA A 6 -1.65 -13.98 -0.31
CA ALA A 6 -1.75 -15.03 0.71
C ALA A 6 -0.36 -15.59 1.06
N HIS A 7 0.51 -15.79 0.08
CA HIS A 7 1.88 -16.22 0.32
C HIS A 7 2.66 -15.19 1.16
N ILE A 8 2.59 -13.90 0.81
CA ILE A 8 3.23 -12.83 1.59
C ILE A 8 2.66 -12.77 3.00
N ALA A 9 1.34 -12.90 3.15
CA ALA A 9 0.72 -12.91 4.47
C ALA A 9 1.23 -14.08 5.33
N ASN A 10 1.36 -15.27 4.76
CA ASN A 10 1.92 -16.42 5.47
C ASN A 10 3.37 -16.19 5.89
N LEU A 11 4.19 -15.59 5.04
CA LEU A 11 5.57 -15.21 5.38
C LEU A 11 5.61 -14.22 6.55
N LEU A 12 4.73 -13.22 6.55
CA LEU A 12 4.68 -12.22 7.63
C LEU A 12 4.06 -12.76 8.93
N SER A 13 3.27 -13.85 8.85
CA SER A 13 2.60 -14.44 10.02
C SER A 13 3.54 -15.12 10.99
N THR A 14 4.78 -15.40 10.58
CA THR A 14 5.79 -16.06 11.41
C THR A 14 6.53 -15.09 12.33
N GLU A 15 6.34 -13.78 12.15
CA GLU A 15 6.96 -12.76 12.99
C GLU A 15 6.31 -12.74 14.39
N PRO A 16 7.09 -12.44 15.45
CA PRO A 16 6.56 -12.18 16.78
C PRO A 16 5.53 -11.03 16.80
N THR A 17 4.62 -11.06 17.78
CA THR A 17 3.47 -10.12 17.83
C THR A 17 3.87 -8.66 18.09
N ASP A 18 5.07 -8.42 18.62
CA ASP A 18 5.66 -7.10 18.84
C ASP A 18 6.37 -6.53 17.60
N VAL A 19 6.59 -7.34 16.55
CA VAL A 19 7.16 -6.89 15.29
C VAL A 19 6.12 -6.13 14.45
N LYS A 20 6.49 -4.93 14.02
CA LYS A 20 5.69 -4.12 13.09
C LYS A 20 5.97 -4.58 11.66
N VAL A 21 4.97 -5.18 11.01
CA VAL A 21 5.09 -5.62 9.61
C VAL A 21 4.51 -4.58 8.64
N GLY A 22 5.24 -4.34 7.55
CA GLY A 22 4.79 -3.53 6.42
C GLY A 22 4.94 -4.29 5.11
N ILE A 23 4.27 -3.83 4.06
CA ILE A 23 4.39 -4.43 2.73
C ILE A 23 4.73 -3.37 1.69
N GLY A 24 5.72 -3.66 0.85
CA GLY A 24 6.20 -2.75 -0.17
C GLY A 24 6.42 -3.47 -1.49
N GLY A 25 6.42 -2.72 -2.59
CA GLY A 25 6.85 -3.27 -3.86
C GLY A 25 6.98 -2.24 -4.97
N PHE A 26 7.58 -2.68 -6.07
CA PHE A 26 7.75 -1.92 -7.31
C PHE A 26 6.92 -2.57 -8.43
N SER A 27 6.29 -1.77 -9.30
CA SER A 27 5.52 -2.25 -10.45
C SER A 27 4.43 -3.26 -10.06
N MET A 28 4.46 -4.48 -10.57
CA MET A 28 3.54 -5.54 -10.17
C MET A 28 3.61 -5.85 -8.65
N GLY A 29 4.80 -5.71 -8.05
CA GLY A 29 4.98 -5.81 -6.59
C GLY A 29 4.21 -4.73 -5.84
N ALA A 30 4.20 -3.49 -6.34
CA ALA A 30 3.39 -2.40 -5.78
C ALA A 30 1.90 -2.74 -5.87
N ALA A 31 1.46 -3.29 -6.99
CA ALA A 31 0.06 -3.71 -7.16
C ALA A 31 -0.35 -4.83 -6.18
N ILE A 32 0.57 -5.74 -5.86
CA ILE A 32 0.35 -6.78 -4.83
C ILE A 32 0.32 -6.17 -3.42
N ALA A 33 1.22 -5.23 -3.12
CA ALA A 33 1.25 -4.51 -1.85
C ALA A 33 -0.07 -3.75 -1.60
N LEU A 34 -0.56 -3.02 -2.61
CA LEU A 34 -1.82 -2.30 -2.54
C LEU A 34 -3.03 -3.24 -2.47
N TYR A 35 -3.02 -4.34 -3.22
CA TYR A 35 -4.07 -5.36 -3.08
C TYR A 35 -4.13 -5.90 -1.65
N SER A 36 -2.97 -6.27 -1.08
CA SER A 36 -2.87 -6.76 0.30
C SER A 36 -3.37 -5.72 1.31
N THR A 37 -3.09 -4.44 1.06
CA THR A 37 -3.58 -3.31 1.86
C THR A 37 -5.11 -3.21 1.85
N THR A 38 -5.74 -3.41 0.69
CA THR A 38 -7.21 -3.46 0.61
C THR A 38 -7.78 -4.70 1.31
N CYS A 39 -7.09 -5.85 1.25
CA CYS A 39 -7.50 -7.04 1.97
C CYS A 39 -7.40 -6.87 3.48
N TYR A 40 -6.33 -6.23 3.98
CA TYR A 40 -6.19 -5.82 5.37
C TYR A 40 -7.35 -4.94 5.81
N ALA A 41 -7.64 -3.87 5.06
CA ALA A 41 -8.76 -3.00 5.37
C ALA A 41 -10.07 -3.79 5.43
N LEU A 42 -10.36 -4.62 4.43
CA LEU A 42 -11.57 -5.45 4.39
C LEU A 42 -11.58 -6.61 5.41
N GLY A 43 -10.43 -6.94 6.01
CA GLY A 43 -10.23 -8.08 6.90
C GLY A 43 -10.31 -9.44 6.19
N ARG A 44 -10.29 -9.46 4.86
CA ARG A 44 -10.44 -10.68 4.05
C ARG A 44 -9.86 -10.52 2.65
N TYR A 45 -9.49 -11.65 2.05
CA TYR A 45 -9.17 -11.74 0.63
C TYR A 45 -10.44 -11.66 -0.23
N GLY A 46 -10.26 -11.49 -1.55
CA GLY A 46 -11.36 -11.53 -2.51
C GLY A 46 -12.13 -12.85 -2.55
N THR A 47 -11.53 -13.94 -2.08
CA THR A 47 -12.13 -15.28 -1.92
C THR A 47 -13.02 -15.40 -0.69
N GLY A 48 -12.99 -14.41 0.22
CA GLY A 48 -13.72 -14.44 1.49
C GLY A 48 -12.92 -15.00 2.66
N HIS A 49 -11.76 -15.63 2.43
CA HIS A 49 -10.88 -16.08 3.52
C HIS A 49 -10.36 -14.89 4.35
N PRO A 50 -10.20 -15.04 5.69
CA PRO A 50 -9.71 -13.96 6.54
C PRO A 50 -8.31 -13.47 6.16
N TYR A 51 -8.08 -12.17 6.25
CA TYR A 51 -6.75 -11.56 6.14
C TYR A 51 -6.28 -11.21 7.55
N THR A 52 -5.38 -12.01 8.12
CA THR A 52 -5.04 -11.98 9.55
C THR A 52 -3.84 -11.11 9.91
N ILE A 53 -3.10 -10.63 8.90
CA ILE A 53 -1.89 -9.85 9.13
C ILE A 53 -2.23 -8.41 9.49
N ASN A 54 -1.65 -7.93 10.59
CA ASN A 54 -1.83 -6.55 11.02
C ASN A 54 -0.79 -5.62 10.36
N LEU A 55 -1.08 -5.17 9.15
CA LEU A 55 -0.20 -4.28 8.40
C LEU A 55 -0.07 -2.90 9.07
N ARG A 56 1.17 -2.43 9.20
CA ARG A 56 1.52 -1.14 9.82
C ARG A 56 1.86 -0.05 8.81
N ALA A 57 2.27 -0.40 7.60
CA ALA A 57 2.56 0.54 6.53
C ALA A 57 2.55 -0.15 5.16
N THR A 58 2.25 0.62 4.12
CA THR A 58 2.32 0.16 2.73
C THR A 58 3.12 1.12 1.86
N VAL A 59 3.99 0.55 1.01
CA VAL A 59 4.77 1.29 0.00
C VAL A 59 4.41 0.77 -1.40
N GLY A 60 4.10 1.66 -2.34
CA GLY A 60 3.91 1.30 -3.75
C GLY A 60 4.70 2.21 -4.69
N LEU A 61 5.68 1.66 -5.38
CA LEU A 61 6.53 2.39 -6.31
C LEU A 61 6.18 2.01 -7.76
N SER A 62 5.96 3.00 -8.63
CA SER A 62 5.66 2.84 -10.06
C SER A 62 4.58 1.79 -10.34
N GLY A 63 3.49 1.83 -9.59
CA GLY A 63 2.49 0.77 -9.51
C GLY A 63 1.06 1.19 -9.86
N TRP A 64 0.10 0.30 -9.55
CA TRP A 64 -1.33 0.56 -9.69
C TRP A 64 -2.14 -0.20 -8.64
N LEU A 65 -3.36 0.25 -8.36
CA LEU A 65 -4.31 -0.38 -7.45
C LEU A 65 -5.24 -1.35 -8.20
N PRO A 66 -5.14 -2.67 -7.97
CA PRO A 66 -6.12 -3.61 -8.50
C PRO A 66 -7.49 -3.45 -7.85
N GLY A 67 -8.57 -3.64 -8.62
CA GLY A 67 -9.94 -3.68 -8.08
C GLY A 67 -10.51 -2.34 -7.59
N TRP A 68 -9.84 -1.22 -7.90
CA TRP A 68 -10.18 0.13 -7.44
C TRP A 68 -11.65 0.54 -7.62
N ARG A 69 -12.31 0.10 -8.71
CA ARG A 69 -13.72 0.43 -9.03
C ARG A 69 -14.71 0.07 -7.93
N SER A 70 -14.47 -1.05 -7.24
CA SER A 70 -15.38 -1.58 -6.21
C SER A 70 -14.91 -1.30 -4.78
N LEU A 71 -13.76 -0.63 -4.63
CA LEU A 71 -13.11 -0.52 -3.32
C LEU A 71 -13.97 0.30 -2.34
N ARG A 72 -14.45 1.47 -2.77
CA ARG A 72 -15.23 2.37 -1.92
C ARG A 72 -16.47 1.70 -1.33
N SER A 73 -17.32 1.11 -2.17
CA SER A 73 -18.54 0.44 -1.69
C SER A 73 -18.24 -0.73 -0.75
N LYS A 74 -17.16 -1.47 -0.98
CA LYS A 74 -16.71 -2.54 -0.09
C LYS A 74 -16.26 -2.00 1.27
N ILE A 75 -15.50 -0.91 1.33
CA ILE A 75 -15.09 -0.31 2.60
C ILE A 75 -16.29 0.28 3.36
N GLU A 76 -17.17 1.01 2.66
CA GLU A 76 -18.37 1.65 3.26
C GLU A 76 -19.36 0.62 3.85
N SER A 77 -19.34 -0.63 3.36
CA SER A 77 -20.19 -1.70 3.89
C SER A 77 -19.82 -2.21 5.29
N SER A 78 -18.71 -1.76 5.88
CA SER A 78 -18.27 -2.20 7.21
C SER A 78 -17.55 -1.09 7.97
N ASN A 79 -18.09 -0.71 9.14
CA ASN A 79 -17.46 0.25 10.05
C ASN A 79 -16.03 -0.17 10.45
N GLU A 80 -15.80 -1.47 10.63
CA GLU A 80 -14.48 -2.00 10.95
C GLU A 80 -13.52 -1.87 9.77
N ALA A 81 -13.99 -2.11 8.54
CA ALA A 81 -13.18 -1.89 7.36
C ALA A 81 -12.83 -0.41 7.16
N ALA A 82 -13.78 0.49 7.40
CA ALA A 82 -13.56 1.93 7.38
C ALA A 82 -12.53 2.37 8.42
N ARG A 83 -12.56 1.82 9.64
CA ARG A 83 -11.56 2.09 10.68
C ARG A 83 -10.16 1.67 10.24
N ARG A 84 -9.99 0.43 9.75
CA ARG A 84 -8.68 -0.07 9.28
C ARG A 84 -8.16 0.68 8.06
N ALA A 85 -9.03 1.05 7.12
CA ALA A 85 -8.67 1.88 5.97
C ALA A 85 -8.16 3.26 6.41
N ALA A 86 -8.85 3.90 7.36
CA ALA A 86 -8.47 5.22 7.87
C ALA A 86 -7.14 5.21 8.66
N SER A 87 -6.78 4.08 9.27
CA SER A 87 -5.60 3.98 10.15
C SER A 87 -4.31 3.58 9.45
N ILE A 88 -4.38 2.90 8.30
CA ILE A 88 -3.17 2.41 7.62
C ILE A 88 -2.47 3.50 6.80
N PRO A 89 -1.20 3.81 7.07
CA PRO A 89 -0.42 4.73 6.24
C PRO A 89 0.03 4.05 4.94
N VAL A 90 -0.14 4.76 3.83
CA VAL A 90 0.23 4.32 2.49
C VAL A 90 1.04 5.42 1.80
N ILE A 91 2.23 5.10 1.30
CA ILE A 91 2.97 5.96 0.37
C ILE A 91 2.97 5.32 -1.01
N LEU A 92 2.70 6.15 -2.00
CA LEU A 92 2.77 5.84 -3.41
C LEU A 92 3.75 6.80 -4.06
N ALA A 93 4.68 6.29 -4.88
CA ALA A 93 5.58 7.12 -5.67
C ALA A 93 5.53 6.68 -7.13
N HIS A 94 5.60 7.63 -8.07
CA HIS A 94 5.52 7.32 -9.49
C HIS A 94 6.27 8.35 -10.33
N GLY A 95 7.03 7.87 -11.32
CA GLY A 95 7.69 8.72 -12.30
C GLY A 95 6.72 9.29 -13.35
N THR A 96 6.83 10.58 -13.69
CA THR A 96 5.95 11.21 -14.68
C THR A 96 6.25 10.78 -16.12
N SER A 97 7.42 10.19 -16.36
CA SER A 97 7.87 9.68 -17.66
C SER A 97 7.90 8.15 -17.71
N ASP A 98 7.17 7.48 -16.80
CA ASP A 98 7.04 6.02 -16.79
C ASP A 98 6.28 5.53 -18.05
N ASP A 99 6.99 4.78 -18.88
CA ASP A 99 6.56 4.24 -20.17
C ASP A 99 6.01 2.82 -20.08
N VAL A 100 6.17 2.14 -18.93
CA VAL A 100 5.69 0.77 -18.69
C VAL A 100 4.36 0.79 -17.93
N VAL A 101 4.30 1.55 -16.84
CA VAL A 101 3.10 1.77 -16.04
C VAL A 101 2.78 3.27 -16.10
N PRO A 102 1.83 3.70 -16.95
CA PRO A 102 1.53 5.11 -17.12
C PRO A 102 1.24 5.82 -15.79
N TYR A 103 1.90 6.94 -15.53
CA TYR A 103 1.79 7.75 -14.30
C TYR A 103 0.35 7.95 -13.80
N ARG A 104 -0.61 8.15 -14.71
CA ARG A 104 -2.04 8.27 -14.41
C ARG A 104 -2.62 7.11 -13.59
N PHE A 105 -2.02 5.92 -13.67
CA PHE A 105 -2.43 4.77 -12.87
C PHE A 105 -2.00 4.90 -11.41
N GLY A 106 -0.81 5.43 -11.14
CA GLY A 106 -0.38 5.79 -9.79
C GLY A 106 -1.30 6.85 -9.17
N GLU A 107 -1.55 7.94 -9.91
CA GLU A 107 -2.43 9.03 -9.46
C GLU A 107 -3.85 8.54 -9.17
N LYS A 108 -4.42 7.76 -10.10
CA LYS A 108 -5.75 7.17 -9.93
C LYS A 108 -5.81 6.19 -8.75
N SER A 109 -4.71 5.50 -8.46
CA SER A 109 -4.63 4.60 -7.31
C SER A 109 -4.70 5.38 -6.00
N ALA A 110 -3.94 6.47 -5.88
CA ALA A 110 -3.98 7.36 -4.72
C ALA A 110 -5.39 7.94 -4.51
N LEU A 111 -5.99 8.49 -5.58
CA LEU A 111 -7.35 9.04 -5.54
C LEU A 111 -8.39 7.98 -5.14
N SER A 112 -8.28 6.77 -5.68
CA SER A 112 -9.22 5.69 -5.38
C SER A 112 -9.12 5.22 -3.93
N LEU A 113 -7.91 5.18 -3.34
CA LEU A 113 -7.71 4.91 -1.91
C LEU A 113 -8.34 6.02 -1.07
N ALA A 114 -8.04 7.28 -1.37
CA ALA A 114 -8.59 8.43 -0.65
C ALA A 114 -10.12 8.45 -0.67
N MET A 115 -10.73 8.27 -1.85
CA MET A 115 -12.19 8.17 -2.01
C MET A 115 -12.80 6.98 -1.27
N ALA A 116 -12.04 5.91 -1.04
CA ALA A 116 -12.49 4.75 -0.28
C ALA A 116 -12.29 4.90 1.23
N GLY A 117 -11.82 6.05 1.72
CA GLY A 117 -11.67 6.35 3.15
C GLY A 117 -10.29 6.07 3.73
N PHE A 118 -9.29 5.79 2.89
CA PHE A 118 -7.89 5.73 3.35
C PHE A 118 -7.39 7.14 3.61
N ARG A 119 -7.25 7.51 4.89
CA ARG A 119 -6.96 8.90 5.31
C ARG A 119 -5.48 9.25 5.33
N GLN A 120 -4.60 8.25 5.29
CA GLN A 120 -3.16 8.43 5.41
C GLN A 120 -2.44 8.02 4.11
N VAL A 121 -2.94 8.51 2.97
CA VAL A 121 -2.34 8.28 1.66
C VAL A 121 -1.46 9.46 1.27
N MET A 122 -0.20 9.18 0.93
CA MET A 122 0.74 10.14 0.35
C MET A 122 1.07 9.70 -1.07
N PHE A 123 0.97 10.61 -2.04
CA PHE A 123 1.38 10.37 -3.42
C PHE A 123 2.54 11.31 -3.78
N LYS A 124 3.62 10.74 -4.31
CA LYS A 124 4.87 11.42 -4.67
C LYS A 124 5.11 11.29 -6.16
N SER A 125 5.22 12.43 -6.83
CA SER A 125 5.50 12.50 -8.26
C SER A 125 6.98 12.78 -8.47
N HIS A 126 7.63 11.97 -9.30
CA HIS A 126 9.04 12.16 -9.67
C HIS A 126 9.13 12.61 -11.13
N GLU A 127 9.41 13.88 -11.34
CA GLU A 127 9.48 14.48 -12.67
C GLU A 127 10.60 13.86 -13.52
N GLY A 128 10.28 13.44 -14.74
CA GLY A 128 11.24 12.86 -15.69
C GLY A 128 11.66 11.42 -15.38
N LEU A 129 11.23 10.87 -14.23
CA LEU A 129 11.56 9.50 -13.86
C LEU A 129 10.76 8.50 -14.71
N GLY A 130 11.45 7.50 -15.25
CA GLY A 130 10.87 6.38 -16.01
C GLY A 130 10.50 5.18 -15.12
N HIS A 131 10.42 3.99 -15.69
CA HIS A 131 10.08 2.77 -14.94
C HIS A 131 11.27 2.16 -14.18
N TYR A 132 11.84 2.91 -13.24
CA TYR A 132 12.92 2.48 -12.36
C TYR A 132 12.93 3.33 -11.08
N THR A 133 13.75 2.96 -10.10
CA THR A 133 13.89 3.71 -8.85
C THR A 133 15.15 4.55 -8.84
N VAL A 134 15.15 5.63 -8.03
CA VAL A 134 16.31 6.51 -7.84
C VAL A 134 16.61 6.73 -6.36
N PRO A 135 17.87 7.03 -5.97
CA PRO A 135 18.23 7.22 -4.56
C PRO A 135 17.34 8.23 -3.84
N ARG A 136 17.02 9.36 -4.49
CA ARG A 136 16.14 10.38 -3.93
C ARG A 136 14.74 9.87 -3.57
N GLU A 137 14.14 9.05 -4.43
CA GLU A 137 12.85 8.41 -4.15
C GLU A 137 12.96 7.46 -2.93
N MET A 138 14.04 6.67 -2.88
CA MET A 138 14.28 5.75 -1.78
C MET A 138 14.52 6.47 -0.46
N ASP A 139 15.26 7.59 -0.46
CA ASP A 139 15.46 8.42 0.74
C ASP A 139 14.12 8.92 1.28
N GLU A 140 13.22 9.39 0.41
CA GLU A 140 11.88 9.83 0.81
C GLU A 140 11.06 8.68 1.44
N VAL A 141 11.14 7.47 0.87
CA VAL A 141 10.50 6.27 1.42
C VAL A 141 11.07 5.90 2.79
N VAL A 142 12.39 5.93 2.96
CA VAL A 142 13.07 5.62 4.23
C VAL A 142 12.66 6.61 5.32
N HIS A 143 12.71 7.92 5.04
CA HIS A 143 12.27 8.94 5.98
C HIS A 143 10.79 8.78 6.35
N TRP A 144 9.94 8.50 5.35
CA TRP A 144 8.52 8.26 5.60
C TRP A 144 8.29 7.03 6.47
N LEU A 145 8.98 5.91 6.22
CA LEU A 145 8.88 4.70 7.03
C LEU A 145 9.36 4.93 8.47
N ALA A 146 10.49 5.63 8.64
CA ALA A 146 11.05 5.93 9.96
C ALA A 146 10.05 6.72 10.81
N SER A 147 9.43 7.75 10.23
CA SER A 147 8.39 8.55 10.88
C SER A 147 7.14 7.73 11.21
N ARG A 148 6.61 6.93 10.27
CA ARG A 148 5.35 6.18 10.46
C ARG A 148 5.48 5.00 11.41
N LEU A 149 6.65 4.39 11.46
CA LEU A 149 6.91 3.24 12.33
C LEU A 149 7.50 3.66 13.68
N GLY A 150 7.80 4.96 13.89
CA GLY A 150 8.39 5.46 15.13
C GLY A 150 9.80 4.90 15.35
N LEU A 151 10.60 4.84 14.28
CA LEU A 151 11.99 4.37 14.29
C LEU A 151 12.98 5.54 14.44
N GLU A 152 12.49 6.77 14.39
CA GLU A 152 13.21 7.97 14.81
C GLU A 152 13.42 7.85 16.33
N GLY A 153 14.58 7.33 16.72
CA GLY A 153 14.83 6.80 18.06
C GLY A 153 14.45 7.74 19.20
N SER A 154 14.05 7.12 20.31
CA SER A 154 14.29 7.62 21.67
C SER A 154 15.77 8.01 21.76
N ARG A 155 16.05 9.31 21.68
CA ARG A 155 17.34 9.86 22.10
C ARG A 155 17.40 9.93 23.61
#